data_AF-A0A7C4WZ33-F1
#
_entry.id   AF-A0A7C4WZ33-F1
#
_cell.length_a   1.000
_cell.length_b   1.000
_cell.length_c   1.000
_cell.angle_alpha   90.00
_cell.angle_beta   90.00
_cell.angle_gamma   90.00
#
_symmetry.space_group_name_H-M   'P 1'
#
loop_
_entity.id
_entity.type
_entity.pdbx_description
1 polymer ?
#
loop_
_entity_poly.entity_id
_entity_poly.type
_entity_poly.pdbx_seq_one_letter_code
_entity_poly.pdbx_strand_id
1 'polypeptide(L)'
;MTDTKQKVREFYDGIGWQQEADGNYQNARYEDLRPVSAEYIHKTRLRVNDELIRPGKLLLDAGSGPVQYDDYLTYSKGYQKRICLDISIQALREARQRIGEHGLFVVGADWGDGVCVSDCRFR
;
A
#
# COMPACT_ATOMS: atom_id res chain seq x y z
N MET A 1 13.69 2.66 -21.53
CA MET A 1 13.08 1.93 -20.38
C MET A 1 12.87 2.80 -19.14
N THR A 2 13.45 4.00 -19.07
CA THR A 2 13.27 4.98 -17.97
C THR A 2 11.92 5.72 -17.99
N ASP A 3 11.32 5.90 -19.17
CA ASP A 3 10.12 6.72 -19.38
C ASP A 3 8.84 6.15 -18.72
N THR A 4 8.62 4.83 -18.76
CA THR A 4 7.38 4.23 -18.24
C THR A 4 7.29 4.27 -16.72
N LYS A 5 8.37 3.96 -16.00
CA LYS A 5 8.38 3.98 -14.52
C LYS A 5 8.16 5.38 -13.98
N GLN A 6 8.77 6.38 -14.63
CA GLN A 6 8.63 7.77 -14.25
C GLN A 6 7.18 8.26 -14.43
N LYS A 7 6.55 7.94 -15.57
CA LYS A 7 5.12 8.24 -15.81
C LYS A 7 4.19 7.57 -14.81
N VAL A 8 4.46 6.32 -14.44
CA VAL A 8 3.68 5.61 -13.40
C VAL A 8 3.84 6.29 -12.05
N ARG A 9 5.04 6.70 -11.69
CA ARG A 9 5.29 7.43 -10.43
C ARG A 9 4.55 8.77 -10.39
N GLU A 10 4.65 9.57 -11.46
CA GLU A 10 3.98 10.86 -11.57
C GLU A 10 2.45 10.73 -11.46
N PHE A 11 1.86 9.68 -12.04
CA PHE A 11 0.43 9.39 -11.92
C PHE A 11 -0.01 9.15 -10.46
N TYR A 12 0.73 8.31 -9.73
CA TYR A 12 0.37 7.98 -8.34
C TYR A 12 0.71 9.09 -7.35
N ASP A 13 1.79 9.85 -7.58
CA ASP A 13 2.15 10.99 -6.72
C ASP A 13 1.20 12.19 -6.89
N GLY A 14 0.61 12.37 -8.08
CA GLY A 14 -0.29 13.49 -8.37
C GLY A 14 -1.78 13.18 -8.18
N ILE A 15 -2.25 12.02 -8.65
CA ILE A 15 -3.68 11.75 -8.90
C ILE A 15 -4.14 10.50 -8.13
N GLY A 16 -3.46 9.35 -8.32
CA GLY A 16 -4.01 8.03 -7.93
C GLY A 16 -4.46 7.86 -6.46
N TRP A 17 -3.84 8.55 -5.51
CA TRP A 17 -4.08 8.37 -4.06
C TRP A 17 -4.73 9.56 -3.36
N GLN A 18 -5.39 10.47 -4.08
CA GLN A 18 -6.27 11.45 -3.44
C GLN A 18 -7.61 10.79 -3.07
N GLN A 19 -8.17 11.11 -1.91
CA GLN A 19 -9.52 10.67 -1.52
C GLN A 19 -10.58 11.52 -2.24
N GLU A 20 -11.58 10.87 -2.82
CA GLU A 20 -12.77 11.52 -3.37
C GLU A 20 -13.83 11.74 -2.27
N ALA A 21 -14.87 12.52 -2.58
CA ALA A 21 -15.90 12.91 -1.63
C ALA A 21 -16.70 11.74 -1.03
N ASP A 22 -16.64 10.56 -1.65
CA ASP A 22 -17.28 9.32 -1.20
C ASP A 22 -16.40 8.49 -0.24
N GLY A 23 -15.19 8.97 0.07
CA GLY A 23 -14.22 8.29 0.95
C GLY A 23 -13.36 7.25 0.25
N ASN A 24 -13.55 7.01 -1.06
CA ASN A 24 -12.69 6.14 -1.84
C ASN A 24 -11.47 6.90 -2.37
N TYR A 25 -10.36 6.20 -2.58
CA TYR A 25 -9.25 6.76 -3.36
C TYR A 25 -9.60 6.81 -4.84
N GLN A 26 -9.09 7.79 -5.59
CA GLN A 26 -9.33 7.91 -7.05
C GLN A 26 -9.04 6.61 -7.81
N ASN A 27 -8.03 5.85 -7.37
CA ASN A 27 -7.69 4.56 -7.97
C ASN A 27 -8.75 3.46 -7.76
N ALA A 28 -9.65 3.58 -6.79
CA ALA A 28 -10.73 2.60 -6.57
C ALA A 28 -11.67 2.48 -7.79
N ARG A 29 -11.69 3.49 -8.66
CA ARG A 29 -12.47 3.49 -9.92
C ARG A 29 -11.99 2.45 -10.93
N TYR A 30 -10.78 1.91 -10.75
CA TYR A 30 -10.26 0.81 -11.56
C TYR A 30 -10.58 -0.57 -10.97
N GLU A 31 -11.28 -0.64 -9.84
CA GLU A 31 -11.75 -1.87 -9.20
C GLU A 31 -13.27 -2.07 -9.43
N ASP A 32 -13.76 -3.30 -9.26
CA ASP A 32 -15.18 -3.61 -9.34
C ASP A 32 -15.88 -3.30 -7.99
N LEU A 33 -16.45 -2.10 -7.88
CA LEU A 33 -17.11 -1.61 -6.65
C LEU A 33 -18.60 -1.99 -6.54
N ARG A 34 -19.13 -2.86 -7.42
CA ARG A 34 -20.55 -3.20 -7.37
C ARG A 34 -20.88 -4.00 -6.10
N PRO A 35 -22.05 -3.80 -5.46
CA PRO A 35 -22.43 -4.57 -4.28
C PRO A 35 -22.41 -6.10 -4.48
N VAL A 36 -22.69 -6.56 -5.70
CA VAL A 36 -22.68 -7.99 -6.06
C VAL A 36 -21.28 -8.63 -6.02
N SER A 37 -20.22 -7.85 -6.27
CA SER A 37 -18.83 -8.34 -6.24
C SER A 37 -18.18 -8.20 -4.86
N ALA A 38 -18.75 -7.38 -3.97
CA ALA A 38 -18.13 -7.00 -2.70
C ALA A 38 -17.73 -8.19 -1.82
N GLU A 39 -18.62 -9.18 -1.64
CA GLU A 39 -18.32 -10.36 -0.83
C GLU A 39 -17.20 -11.21 -1.43
N TYR A 40 -17.21 -11.38 -2.76
CA TYR A 40 -16.18 -12.14 -3.47
C TYR A 40 -14.81 -11.47 -3.35
N ILE A 41 -14.75 -10.14 -3.51
CA ILE A 41 -13.52 -9.36 -3.39
C ILE A 41 -13.00 -9.41 -1.95
N HIS A 42 -13.86 -9.22 -0.96
CA HIS A 42 -13.50 -9.33 0.46
C HIS A 42 -12.85 -10.68 0.79
N LYS A 43 -13.51 -11.79 0.41
CA LYS A 43 -12.95 -13.14 0.60
C LYS A 43 -11.62 -13.32 -0.14
N THR A 44 -11.50 -12.75 -1.33
CA THR A 44 -10.27 -12.83 -2.13
C THR A 44 -9.10 -12.13 -1.44
N ARG A 45 -9.31 -10.96 -0.85
CA ARG A 45 -8.29 -10.26 -0.06
C ARG A 45 -7.92 -11.08 1.17
N LEU A 46 -8.90 -11.63 1.88
CA LEU A 46 -8.63 -12.40 3.10
C LEU A 46 -7.86 -13.72 2.87
N ARG A 47 -7.98 -14.38 1.71
CA ARG A 47 -7.26 -15.64 1.42
C ARG A 47 -5.74 -15.52 1.53
N VAL A 48 -5.17 -14.32 1.35
CA VAL A 48 -3.72 -14.10 1.56
C VAL A 48 -3.30 -14.53 2.96
N ASN A 49 -4.18 -14.36 3.95
CA ASN A 49 -3.88 -14.72 5.33
C ASN A 49 -3.57 -16.22 5.53
N ASP A 50 -4.15 -17.09 4.72
CA ASP A 50 -4.01 -18.54 4.90
C ASP A 50 -2.59 -19.00 4.54
N GLU A 51 -1.89 -18.24 3.69
CA GLU A 51 -0.55 -18.55 3.19
C GLU A 51 0.57 -17.79 3.92
N LEU A 52 0.24 -16.82 4.77
CA LEU A 52 1.23 -16.05 5.51
C LEU A 52 1.77 -16.85 6.70
N ILE A 53 3.07 -17.12 6.67
CA ILE A 53 3.80 -17.79 7.76
C ILE A 53 3.95 -16.86 8.96
N ARG A 54 3.35 -17.24 10.09
CA ARG A 54 3.34 -16.47 11.34
C ARG A 54 3.86 -17.31 12.51
N PRO A 55 4.37 -16.68 13.59
CA PRO A 55 4.66 -15.25 13.72
C PRO A 55 5.94 -14.86 12.96
N GLY A 56 6.15 -13.56 12.78
CA GLY A 56 7.36 -13.06 12.12
C GLY A 56 7.85 -11.73 12.69
N LYS A 57 9.11 -11.38 12.42
CA LYS A 57 9.63 -10.06 12.80
C LYS A 57 9.08 -8.96 11.88
N LEU A 58 9.15 -9.19 10.57
CA LEU A 58 8.81 -8.22 9.53
C LEU A 58 7.95 -8.88 8.47
N LEU A 59 6.91 -8.20 8.00
CA LEU A 59 6.21 -8.51 6.76
C LEU A 59 6.59 -7.46 5.71
N LEU A 60 7.15 -7.87 4.58
CA LEU A 60 7.36 -6.97 3.43
C LEU A 60 6.13 -6.95 2.55
N ASP A 61 5.58 -5.77 2.33
CA ASP A 61 4.44 -5.52 1.45
C ASP A 61 4.89 -4.58 0.32
N ALA A 62 5.28 -5.18 -0.80
CA ALA A 62 5.82 -4.48 -1.96
C ALA A 62 4.71 -4.11 -2.94
N GLY A 63 4.57 -2.82 -3.23
CA GLY A 63 3.39 -2.27 -3.90
C GLY A 63 2.21 -2.14 -2.93
N SER A 64 2.47 -1.73 -1.68
CA SER A 64 1.46 -1.67 -0.62
C SER A 64 0.32 -0.68 -0.90
N GLY A 65 0.57 0.31 -1.76
CA GLY A 65 -0.30 1.46 -1.92
C GLY A 65 -0.57 2.16 -0.58
N PRO A 66 -1.77 2.76 -0.41
CA PRO A 66 -2.22 3.44 0.80
C PRO A 66 -2.85 2.49 1.83
N VAL A 67 -2.90 1.18 1.52
CA VAL A 67 -3.58 0.18 2.37
C VAL A 67 -5.06 0.55 2.55
N GLN A 68 -5.75 0.82 1.44
CA GLN A 68 -7.07 1.46 1.44
C GLN A 68 -8.22 0.62 2.01
N TYR A 69 -8.04 -0.70 2.15
CA TYR A 69 -9.07 -1.63 2.64
C TYR A 69 -8.69 -2.22 3.99
N ASP A 70 -9.67 -2.34 4.88
CA ASP A 70 -9.45 -2.90 6.22
C ASP A 70 -8.97 -4.36 6.19
N ASP A 71 -9.35 -5.10 5.15
CA ASP A 71 -8.84 -6.46 4.89
C ASP A 71 -7.31 -6.49 4.85
N TYR A 72 -6.68 -5.46 4.29
CA TYR A 72 -5.21 -5.40 4.18
C TYR A 72 -4.53 -5.18 5.53
N LEU A 73 -5.23 -4.65 6.55
CA LEU A 73 -4.68 -4.52 7.90
C LEU A 73 -4.47 -5.88 8.56
N THR A 74 -5.17 -6.92 8.08
CA THR A 74 -5.06 -8.27 8.63
C THR A 74 -3.73 -8.96 8.29
N TYR A 75 -3.08 -8.56 7.19
CA TYR A 75 -1.90 -9.26 6.67
C TYR A 75 -0.73 -9.21 7.65
N SER A 76 -0.53 -8.09 8.34
CA SER A 76 0.57 -7.93 9.31
C SER A 76 0.22 -8.39 10.73
N LYS A 77 -0.94 -9.02 10.96
CA LYS A 77 -1.26 -9.63 12.26
C LYS A 77 -0.32 -10.79 12.53
N GLY A 78 0.31 -10.78 13.71
CA GLY A 78 1.33 -11.77 14.10
C GLY A 78 2.77 -11.38 13.70
N TYR A 79 2.96 -10.22 13.08
CA TYR A 79 4.28 -9.64 12.82
C TYR A 79 4.58 -8.49 13.79
N GLN A 80 5.86 -8.19 14.03
CA GLN A 80 6.23 -7.02 14.86
C GLN A 80 6.11 -5.70 14.10
N LYS A 81 6.42 -5.68 12.80
CA LYS A 81 6.23 -4.52 11.91
C LYS A 81 5.82 -4.96 10.50
N ARG A 82 5.10 -4.08 9.80
CA ARG A 82 4.85 -4.15 8.35
C ARG A 82 5.75 -3.15 7.63
N ILE A 83 6.48 -3.60 6.62
CA ILE A 83 7.25 -2.73 5.73
C ILE A 83 6.38 -2.46 4.49
N CYS A 84 5.84 -1.26 4.39
CA CYS A 84 5.15 -0.75 3.22
C CYS A 84 6.17 -0.16 2.27
N LEU A 85 6.37 -0.84 1.14
CA LEU A 85 7.25 -0.40 0.06
C LEU A 85 6.38 -0.02 -1.13
N ASP A 86 6.47 1.22 -1.58
CA ASP A 86 5.75 1.68 -2.77
C ASP A 86 6.60 2.68 -3.55
N ILE A 87 6.33 2.81 -4.85
CA ILE A 87 6.98 3.83 -5.68
C ILE A 87 6.44 5.23 -5.40
N SER A 88 5.20 5.32 -4.90
CA SER A 88 4.53 6.58 -4.62
C SER A 88 4.67 6.99 -3.16
N ILE A 89 5.22 8.19 -2.95
CA ILE A 89 5.31 8.78 -1.62
C ILE A 89 3.94 9.16 -1.07
N GLN A 90 3.00 9.52 -1.94
CA GLN A 90 1.64 9.86 -1.54
C GLN A 90 0.91 8.64 -0.97
N ALA A 91 1.04 7.47 -1.63
CA ALA A 91 0.47 6.22 -1.10
C ALA A 91 1.00 5.92 0.30
N LEU A 92 2.31 6.08 0.52
CA LEU A 92 2.94 5.77 1.80
C LEU A 92 2.53 6.75 2.92
N ARG A 93 2.22 8.00 2.59
CA ARG A 93 1.65 8.97 3.56
C ARG A 93 0.28 8.52 4.04
N GLU A 94 -0.57 8.07 3.13
CA GLU A 94 -1.90 7.54 3.43
C GLU A 94 -1.81 6.23 4.24
N ALA A 95 -0.93 5.31 3.81
CA ALA A 95 -0.67 4.06 4.53
C ALA A 95 -0.21 4.32 5.97
N ARG A 96 0.59 5.38 6.19
CA ARG A 96 1.03 5.79 7.53
C ARG A 96 -0.12 6.23 8.42
N GLN A 97 -1.08 6.98 7.88
CA GLN A 97 -2.25 7.40 8.66
C GLN A 97 -3.09 6.19 9.11
N ARG A 98 -3.19 5.14 8.26
CA ARG A 98 -3.98 3.94 8.57
C ARG A 98 -3.27 2.94 9.47
N ILE A 99 -1.98 2.71 9.24
CA ILE A 99 -1.21 1.68 9.97
C ILE A 99 -0.59 2.23 11.27
N GLY A 100 -0.24 3.52 11.29
CA GLY A 100 0.44 4.15 12.41
C GLY A 100 1.79 3.51 12.72
N GLU A 101 2.11 3.41 14.02
CA GLU A 101 3.38 2.91 14.53
C GLU A 101 3.67 1.44 14.16
N HIS A 102 2.69 0.67 13.70
CA HIS A 102 2.92 -0.71 13.25
C HIS A 102 3.68 -0.79 11.90
N GLY A 103 3.77 0.34 11.18
CA GLY A 103 4.31 0.43 9.83
C GLY A 103 5.71 1.01 9.76
N LEU A 104 6.47 0.56 8.78
CA LEU A 104 7.71 1.16 8.28
C LEU A 104 7.49 1.47 6.80
N PHE A 105 7.80 2.69 6.35
CA PHE A 105 7.38 3.19 5.03
C PHE A 105 8.62 3.54 4.22
N VAL A 106 8.76 2.92 3.05
CA VAL A 106 9.96 3.03 2.20
C VAL A 106 9.54 3.36 0.78
N VAL A 107 10.09 4.45 0.22
CA VAL A 107 9.89 4.77 -1.21
C VAL A 107 10.90 3.98 -2.03
N GLY A 108 10.42 3.15 -2.95
CA GLY A 108 11.27 2.34 -3.84
C GLY A 108 10.99 2.64 -5.31
N ALA A 109 11.93 3.30 -6.00
CA ALA A 109 11.77 3.65 -7.43
C ALA A 109 12.87 3.08 -8.34
N ASP A 110 14.05 2.73 -7.81
CA ASP A 110 15.12 2.08 -8.57
C ASP A 110 16.05 1.24 -7.68
N TRP A 111 16.47 0.09 -8.18
CA TRP A 111 17.45 -0.80 -7.55
C TRP A 111 18.90 -0.47 -7.98
N GLY A 112 19.13 0.69 -8.58
CA GLY A 112 20.45 1.15 -9.07
C GLY A 112 21.14 2.16 -8.16
N ASP A 113 20.38 3.05 -7.50
CA ASP A 113 20.91 4.18 -6.73
C ASP A 113 20.30 4.24 -5.32
N GLY A 114 20.51 3.18 -4.53
CA GLY A 114 20.20 3.18 -3.10
C GLY A 114 18.70 3.19 -2.74
N VAL A 115 18.30 2.26 -1.89
CA VAL A 115 16.99 2.33 -1.24
C VAL A 115 17.01 3.53 -0.29
N CYS A 116 16.19 4.55 -0.56
CA CYS A 116 15.98 5.63 0.38
C CYS A 116 15.11 5.10 1.53
N VAL A 117 15.75 4.45 2.51
CA VAL A 117 15.15 4.20 3.82
C VAL A 117 15.22 5.52 4.58
N SER A 118 14.52 6.53 4.08
CA SER A 118 14.23 7.68 4.90
C SER A 118 13.26 7.18 5.96
N ASP A 119 13.74 7.15 7.20
CA ASP A 119 12.90 7.43 8.36
C ASP A 119 12.14 8.70 7.98
N CYS A 120 10.97 8.55 7.35
CA CYS A 120 10.21 9.64 6.79
C CYS A 120 9.68 10.47 7.96
N ARG A 121 10.55 11.30 8.53
CA ARG A 121 10.21 12.41 9.39
C ARG A 121 9.56 13.44 8.48
N PHE A 122 8.29 13.21 8.19
CA PHE A 122 7.40 14.18 7.59
C PHE A 122 7.34 15.38 8.54
N ARG A 123 8.08 16.44 8.22
CA ARG A 123 7.80 17.78 8.71
C ARG A 123 6.85 18.47 7.74
#